data_AF-H6MUW1-F1
#
_entry.id   AF-H6MUW1-F1
#
_cell.length_a   1.000
_cell.length_b   1.000
_cell.length_c   1.000
_cell.angle_alpha   90.00
_cell.angle_beta   90.00
_cell.angle_gamma   90.00
#
_symmetry.space_group_name_H-M   'P 1'
#
loop_
_entity.id
_entity.type
_entity.pdbx_description
1 polymer ?
#
loop_
_entity_poly.entity_id
_entity_poly.type
_entity_poly.pdbx_seq_one_letter_code
_entity_poly.pdbx_strand_id
1 'polypeptide(L)'
;MTDLDLATSRRDITDALLTALERRHEVLDTIVEADNHSEAVAAIAELLDKSQLGAEAILDMKLDQLTKDERRKNQAELDDLNSALTFTLAERPASSGDTLDLRPFSPEEDADLFATRTAELGVAGDGSGAPAGDLAEELSKATARVDDEEAVWLVAVEGESKVGFVFGELTSGEVDVRIWIHPEHRKKGYGTAALRKSRSEIAAYFPGVPMVVRAPGA
;
A
#
# COMPACT_ATOMS: atom_id res chain seq x y z
N MET A 1 2.30 0.99 7.44
CA MET A 1 2.94 1.99 6.58
C MET A 1 4.08 1.28 5.87
N THR A 2 4.11 1.27 4.54
CA THR A 2 5.14 0.57 3.77
C THR A 2 6.41 1.43 3.64
N ASP A 3 7.51 0.83 3.21
CA ASP A 3 8.77 1.55 2.96
C ASP A 3 8.60 2.66 1.91
N LEU A 4 7.70 2.46 0.92
CA LEU A 4 7.36 3.46 -0.08
C LEU A 4 6.61 4.64 0.54
N ASP A 5 5.61 4.37 1.38
CA ASP A 5 4.84 5.44 2.05
C ASP A 5 5.75 6.25 3.00
N LEU A 6 6.70 5.59 3.66
CA LEU A 6 7.73 6.23 4.49
C LEU A 6 8.68 7.08 3.65
N ALA A 7 9.15 6.57 2.50
CA ALA A 7 10.02 7.30 1.60
C ALA A 7 9.33 8.53 1.00
N THR A 8 8.06 8.42 0.58
CA THR A 8 7.26 9.55 0.10
C THR A 8 7.05 10.59 1.20
N SER A 9 6.65 10.17 2.40
CA SER A 9 6.47 11.09 3.53
C SER A 9 7.77 11.80 3.91
N ARG A 10 8.89 11.06 3.89
CA ARG A 10 10.21 11.64 4.16
C ARG A 10 10.62 12.62 3.08
N ARG A 11 10.38 12.29 1.81
CA ARG A 11 10.64 13.16 0.66
C ARG A 11 9.87 14.47 0.79
N ASP A 12 8.59 14.41 1.14
CA ASP A 12 7.75 15.60 1.31
C ASP A 12 8.20 16.49 2.46
N ILE A 13 8.63 15.91 3.59
CA ILE A 13 9.23 16.67 4.69
C ILE A 13 10.52 17.34 4.23
N THR A 14 11.45 16.60 3.62
CA THR A 14 12.76 17.14 3.21
C THR A 14 12.62 18.25 2.15
N ASP A 15 11.67 18.09 1.22
CA ASP A 15 11.31 19.10 0.22
C ASP A 15 10.71 20.37 0.86
N ALA A 16 9.84 20.22 1.87
CA ALA A 16 9.30 21.34 2.63
C ALA A 16 10.41 22.11 3.38
N LEU A 17 11.32 21.40 4.06
CA LEU A 17 12.46 22.00 4.78
C LEU A 17 13.36 22.82 3.85
N LEU A 18 13.66 22.30 2.66
CA LEU A 18 14.47 23.02 1.66
C LEU A 18 13.74 24.25 1.12
N THR A 19 12.45 24.11 0.80
CA THR A 19 11.60 25.23 0.32
C THR A 19 11.54 26.35 1.37
N ALA A 20 11.35 26.01 2.64
CA ALA A 20 11.32 26.98 3.73
C ALA A 20 12.64 27.73 3.89
N LEU A 21 13.77 27.02 3.72
CA LEU A 21 15.11 27.60 3.77
C LEU A 21 15.41 28.59 2.63
N GLU A 22 14.76 28.42 1.47
CA GLU A 22 14.84 29.35 0.35
C GLU A 22 14.01 30.62 0.60
N ARG A 23 12.83 30.46 1.22
CA ARG A 23 11.90 31.54 1.58
C ARG A 23 11.97 31.93 3.06
N ARG A 24 13.15 31.81 3.68
CA ARG A 24 13.34 31.90 5.14
C ARG A 24 12.76 33.16 5.80
N HIS A 25 12.79 34.29 5.10
CA HIS A 25 12.30 35.56 5.64
C HIS A 25 10.77 35.56 5.70
N GLU A 26 10.12 35.16 4.60
CA GLU A 26 8.66 35.04 4.53
C GLU A 26 8.13 34.00 5.54
N VAL A 27 8.84 32.89 5.72
CA VAL A 27 8.50 31.86 6.70
C VAL A 27 8.60 32.42 8.12
N LEU A 28 9.69 33.13 8.45
CA LEU A 28 9.85 33.73 9.78
C LEU A 28 8.80 34.81 10.05
N ASP A 29 8.51 35.66 9.08
CA ASP A 29 7.45 36.68 9.18
C ASP A 29 6.09 36.01 9.42
N THR A 30 5.78 34.93 8.68
CA THR A 30 4.54 34.17 8.84
C THR A 30 4.42 33.51 10.22
N ILE A 31 5.54 33.01 10.77
CA ILE A 31 5.55 32.40 12.12
C ILE A 31 5.31 33.46 13.20
N VAL A 32 5.91 34.64 13.07
CA VAL A 32 5.77 35.71 14.06
C VAL A 32 4.37 36.32 14.06
N GLU A 33 3.68 36.27 12.92
CA GLU A 33 2.36 36.87 12.74
C GLU A 33 1.21 35.99 13.25
N ALA A 34 1.46 34.70 13.48
CA ALA A 34 0.47 33.75 13.98
C ALA A 34 0.31 33.83 15.51
N ASP A 35 -0.93 33.69 16.01
CA ASP A 35 -1.20 33.78 17.45
C ASP A 35 -0.74 32.54 18.21
N ASN A 36 -0.65 31.40 17.54
CA ASN A 36 -0.35 30.11 18.14
C ASN A 36 0.28 29.11 17.16
N HIS A 37 0.78 28.01 17.71
CA HIS A 37 1.44 26.93 16.96
C HIS A 37 0.59 26.39 15.82
N SER A 38 -0.67 26.06 16.06
CA SER A 38 -1.55 25.48 15.04
C SER A 38 -1.82 26.44 13.89
N GLU A 39 -1.96 27.73 14.19
CA GLU A 39 -2.11 28.79 13.19
C GLU A 39 -0.82 28.98 12.37
N ALA A 40 0.35 28.99 13.02
CA ALA A 40 1.63 29.07 12.32
C ALA A 40 1.82 27.90 11.34
N VAL A 41 1.52 26.67 11.77
CA VAL A 41 1.59 25.48 10.91
C VAL A 41 0.66 25.60 9.71
N ALA A 42 -0.59 26.02 9.93
CA ALA A 42 -1.56 26.20 8.84
C ALA A 42 -1.10 27.29 7.84
N ALA A 43 -0.61 28.42 8.35
CA ALA A 43 -0.15 29.53 7.53
C ALA A 43 1.13 29.18 6.73
N ILE A 44 2.07 28.43 7.31
CA ILE A 44 3.26 27.94 6.59
C ILE A 44 2.87 26.94 5.49
N ALA A 45 1.95 26.01 5.80
CA ALA A 45 1.46 25.05 4.82
C ALA A 45 0.83 25.75 3.61
N GLU A 46 0.01 26.78 3.86
CA GLU A 46 -0.60 27.60 2.81
C GLU A 46 0.46 28.42 2.04
N LEU A 47 1.36 29.12 2.74
CA LEU A 47 2.41 29.95 2.14
C LEU A 47 3.29 29.17 1.16
N LEU A 48 3.69 27.96 1.54
CA LEU A 48 4.67 27.15 0.81
C LEU A 48 4.04 26.10 -0.10
N ASP A 49 2.70 25.96 -0.10
CA ASP A 49 1.97 24.88 -0.77
C ASP A 49 2.53 23.49 -0.38
N LYS A 50 2.57 23.23 0.94
CA LYS A 50 3.12 21.99 1.51
C LYS A 50 2.11 21.28 2.41
N SER A 51 2.36 20.00 2.67
CA SER A 51 1.56 19.23 3.60
C SER A 51 1.68 19.79 5.03
N GLN A 52 0.64 19.57 5.85
CA GLN A 52 0.64 19.94 7.26
C GLN A 52 1.83 19.31 8.01
N LEU A 53 2.18 18.06 7.66
CA LEU A 53 3.34 17.37 8.22
C LEU A 53 4.67 18.06 7.87
N GLY A 54 4.82 18.54 6.63
CA GLY A 54 5.98 19.31 6.21
C GLY A 54 6.07 20.66 6.93
N ALA A 55 4.94 21.35 7.10
CA ALA A 55 4.86 22.61 7.84
C ALA A 55 5.18 22.46 9.33
N GLU A 56 4.70 21.39 9.97
CA GLU A 56 5.06 21.03 11.34
C GLU A 56 6.57 20.85 11.48
N ALA A 57 7.19 20.09 10.56
CA ALA A 57 8.63 19.85 10.57
C ALA A 57 9.46 21.14 10.37
N ILE A 58 8.95 22.11 9.59
CA ILE A 58 9.57 23.43 9.44
C ILE A 58 9.53 24.20 10.76
N LEU A 59 8.40 24.20 11.45
CA LEU A 59 8.24 24.91 12.72
C LEU A 59 9.10 24.28 13.84
N ASP A 60 9.30 22.96 13.80
CA ASP A 60 10.15 22.21 14.72
C ASP A 60 11.67 22.32 14.41
N MET A 61 12.07 23.05 13.38
CA MET A 61 13.47 23.21 13.03
C MET A 61 14.26 23.87 14.15
N LYS A 62 15.41 23.28 14.46
CA LYS A 62 16.41 23.86 15.35
C LYS A 62 17.32 24.81 14.56
N LEU A 63 17.85 25.83 15.24
CA LEU A 63 18.67 26.86 14.60
C LEU A 63 19.98 26.31 13.98
N ASP A 64 20.52 25.21 14.49
CA ASP A 64 21.69 24.53 13.92
C ASP A 64 21.37 23.85 12.57
N GLN A 65 20.10 23.48 12.34
CA GLN A 65 19.62 22.92 11.07
C GLN A 65 19.50 23.96 9.95
N LEU A 66 19.67 25.26 10.26
CA LEU A 66 19.67 26.35 9.27
C LEU A 66 21.03 26.53 8.56
N THR A 67 22.07 25.82 9.00
CA THR A 67 23.42 25.99 8.46
C THR A 67 23.51 25.51 7.00
N LYS A 68 24.53 26.02 6.29
CA LYS A 68 24.80 25.58 4.92
C LYS A 68 25.15 24.09 4.82
N ASP A 69 25.69 23.50 5.88
CA ASP A 69 26.03 22.07 5.90
C ASP A 69 24.76 21.22 5.96
N GLU A 70 23.85 21.53 6.89
CA GLU A 70 22.56 20.85 7.02
C GLU A 70 21.69 21.01 5.77
N ARG A 71 21.70 22.19 5.13
CA ARG A 71 21.03 22.38 3.84
C ARG A 71 21.56 21.43 2.76
N ARG A 72 22.89 21.23 2.67
CA ARG A 72 23.47 20.30 1.70
C ARG A 72 23.10 18.85 1.99
N LYS A 73 23.02 18.47 3.27
CA LYS A 73 22.55 17.14 3.68
C LYS A 73 21.10 16.91 3.28
N ASN A 74 20.22 17.88 3.55
CA ASN A 74 18.82 17.81 3.14
C ASN A 74 18.68 17.73 1.61
N GLN A 75 19.49 18.47 0.85
CA GLN A 75 19.49 18.39 -0.61
C GLN A 75 19.92 17.01 -1.10
N ALA A 76 21.03 16.47 -0.58
CA ALA A 76 21.50 15.14 -0.95
C ALA A 76 20.47 14.06 -0.60
N GLU A 77 19.85 14.16 0.58
CA GLU A 77 18.77 13.26 0.98
C GLU A 77 17.56 13.35 0.04
N LEU A 78 17.15 14.56 -0.36
CA LEU A 78 16.05 14.75 -1.31
C LEU A 78 16.38 14.13 -2.68
N ASP A 79 17.61 14.30 -3.16
CA ASP A 79 18.07 13.73 -4.44
C ASP A 79 18.08 12.19 -4.39
N ASP A 80 18.53 11.60 -3.28
CA ASP A 80 18.52 10.16 -3.04
C ASP A 80 17.09 9.60 -2.97
N LEU A 81 16.19 10.28 -2.24
CA LEU A 81 14.78 9.91 -2.12
C LEU A 81 14.07 9.99 -3.48
N ASN A 82 14.28 11.07 -4.24
CA ASN A 82 13.73 11.19 -5.59
C ASN A 82 14.23 10.07 -6.51
N SER A 83 15.51 9.70 -6.41
CA SER A 83 16.11 8.60 -7.18
C SER A 83 15.48 7.25 -6.80
N ALA A 84 15.33 6.98 -5.51
CA ALA A 84 14.72 5.76 -5.00
C ALA A 84 13.24 5.64 -5.38
N LEU A 85 12.47 6.72 -5.27
CA LEU A 85 11.05 6.76 -5.64
C LEU A 85 10.87 6.59 -7.15
N THR A 86 11.68 7.28 -7.95
CA THR A 86 11.66 7.14 -9.42
C THR A 86 11.96 5.70 -9.83
N PHE A 87 12.99 5.08 -9.23
CA PHE A 87 13.33 3.69 -9.49
C PHE A 87 12.21 2.73 -9.08
N THR A 88 11.63 2.94 -7.90
CA THR A 88 10.55 2.08 -7.38
C THR A 88 9.29 2.18 -8.23
N LEU A 89 8.91 3.38 -8.69
CA LEU A 89 7.79 3.58 -9.60
C LEU A 89 8.07 3.04 -11.01
N ALA A 90 9.30 3.14 -11.49
CA ALA A 90 9.69 2.60 -12.80
C ALA A 90 9.71 1.06 -12.82
N GLU A 91 10.24 0.42 -11.78
CA GLU A 91 10.29 -1.04 -11.71
C GLU A 91 8.99 -1.67 -11.24
N ARG A 92 8.24 -0.98 -10.36
CA ARG A 92 7.06 -1.52 -9.69
C ARG A 92 5.93 -0.50 -9.63
N PRO A 93 5.38 -0.10 -10.79
CA PRO A 93 4.41 0.99 -10.90
C PRO A 93 3.16 0.80 -10.05
N ALA A 94 2.76 -0.44 -9.75
CA ALA A 94 1.57 -0.72 -8.94
C ALA A 94 1.85 -0.77 -7.43
N SER A 95 3.06 -0.50 -6.95
CA SER A 95 3.39 -0.61 -5.51
C SER A 95 2.73 0.46 -4.64
N SER A 96 2.38 1.61 -5.22
CA SER A 96 1.55 2.62 -4.53
C SER A 96 0.18 2.04 -4.18
N GLY A 97 -0.37 1.18 -5.04
CA GLY A 97 -1.63 0.48 -4.82
C GLY A 97 -2.88 1.36 -4.94
N ASP A 98 -2.72 2.60 -5.40
CA ASP A 98 -3.82 3.57 -5.53
C ASP A 98 -4.84 3.16 -6.62
N THR A 99 -4.37 2.46 -7.65
CA THR A 99 -5.14 2.09 -8.84
C THR A 99 -5.62 0.64 -8.87
N LEU A 100 -5.13 -0.19 -7.95
CA LEU A 100 -5.49 -1.60 -7.84
C LEU A 100 -6.74 -1.73 -6.98
N ASP A 101 -7.83 -2.30 -7.46
CA ASP A 101 -9.02 -2.60 -6.65
C ASP A 101 -9.14 -4.09 -6.30
N LEU A 102 -9.87 -4.37 -5.22
CA LEU A 102 -10.25 -5.72 -4.82
C LEU A 102 -11.77 -5.81 -4.93
N ARG A 103 -12.27 -6.80 -5.65
CA ARG A 103 -13.71 -7.10 -5.74
C ARG A 103 -14.00 -8.55 -5.36
N PRO A 104 -15.23 -8.88 -4.95
CA PRO A 104 -15.63 -10.26 -4.74
C PRO A 104 -15.38 -11.13 -5.98
N PHE A 105 -14.96 -12.37 -5.74
CA PHE A 105 -14.82 -13.40 -6.75
C PHE A 105 -16.18 -13.80 -7.34
N SER A 106 -16.23 -13.98 -8.66
CA SER A 106 -17.37 -14.54 -9.37
C SER A 106 -16.94 -15.81 -10.11
N PRO A 107 -17.55 -16.98 -9.83
CA PRO A 107 -17.19 -18.23 -10.50
C PRO A 107 -17.36 -18.18 -12.02
N GLU A 108 -18.34 -17.42 -12.52
CA GLU A 108 -18.59 -17.30 -13.95
C GLU A 108 -17.59 -16.36 -14.63
N GLU A 109 -17.28 -15.23 -13.97
CA GLU A 109 -16.40 -14.22 -14.56
C GLU A 109 -14.93 -14.58 -14.40
N ASP A 110 -14.54 -15.25 -13.32
CA ASP A 110 -13.13 -15.40 -12.89
C ASP A 110 -12.59 -16.84 -12.97
N ALA A 111 -13.35 -17.75 -13.58
CA ALA A 111 -12.93 -19.13 -13.81
C ALA A 111 -11.61 -19.23 -14.59
N ASP A 112 -11.36 -18.32 -15.53
CA ASP A 112 -10.13 -18.20 -16.32
C ASP A 112 -8.91 -17.94 -15.43
N LEU A 113 -9.01 -16.95 -14.54
CA LEU A 113 -7.96 -16.58 -13.62
C LEU A 113 -7.67 -17.72 -12.63
N PHE A 114 -8.74 -18.35 -12.13
CA PHE A 114 -8.64 -19.46 -11.19
C PHE A 114 -8.04 -20.70 -11.83
N ALA A 115 -8.39 -21.00 -13.09
CA ALA A 115 -7.77 -22.07 -13.86
C ALA A 115 -6.26 -21.87 -14.01
N THR A 116 -5.81 -20.65 -14.35
CA THR A 116 -4.37 -20.35 -14.45
C THR A 116 -3.65 -20.55 -13.12
N ARG A 117 -4.23 -20.05 -12.01
CA ARG A 117 -3.67 -20.24 -10.67
C ARG A 117 -3.56 -21.71 -10.30
N THR A 118 -4.61 -22.49 -10.57
CA THR A 118 -4.68 -23.91 -10.22
C THR A 118 -3.72 -24.75 -11.05
N ALA A 119 -3.59 -24.45 -12.35
CA ALA A 119 -2.59 -25.08 -13.22
C ALA A 119 -1.15 -24.78 -12.77
N GLU A 120 -0.89 -23.58 -12.26
CA GLU A 120 0.44 -23.21 -11.78
C GLU A 120 0.79 -23.87 -10.44
N LEU A 121 -0.09 -23.78 -9.44
CA LEU A 121 0.22 -24.20 -8.08
C LEU A 121 -0.04 -25.70 -7.85
N GLY A 122 -0.93 -26.31 -8.62
CA GLY A 122 -1.30 -27.73 -8.50
C GLY A 122 -2.02 -28.11 -7.21
N VAL A 123 -2.38 -27.12 -6.37
CA VAL A 123 -3.05 -27.32 -5.08
C VAL A 123 -4.45 -26.72 -5.10
N ALA A 124 -5.34 -27.19 -4.22
CA ALA A 124 -6.67 -26.64 -4.03
C ALA A 124 -6.65 -25.15 -3.66
N GLY A 125 -7.75 -24.45 -3.96
CA GLY A 125 -7.88 -23.02 -3.63
C GLY A 125 -7.99 -22.76 -2.12
N ASP A 126 -8.52 -23.74 -1.40
CA ASP A 126 -8.98 -23.67 -0.01
C ASP A 126 -7.90 -23.54 1.08
N GLY A 127 -6.62 -23.60 0.70
CA GLY A 127 -5.50 -23.44 1.63
C GLY A 127 -5.06 -24.70 2.37
N SER A 128 -5.71 -25.83 2.15
CA SER A 128 -5.33 -27.12 2.72
C SER A 128 -3.97 -27.64 2.21
N GLY A 129 -3.53 -27.17 1.05
CA GLY A 129 -2.35 -27.70 0.34
C GLY A 129 -2.60 -29.07 -0.31
N ALA A 130 -3.84 -29.57 -0.29
CA ALA A 130 -4.22 -30.77 -1.03
C ALA A 130 -4.08 -30.55 -2.54
N PRO A 131 -3.85 -31.61 -3.33
CA PRO A 131 -3.86 -31.49 -4.80
C PRO A 131 -5.20 -30.93 -5.29
N ALA A 132 -5.14 -30.08 -6.32
CA ALA A 132 -6.36 -29.54 -6.92
C ALA A 132 -7.22 -30.64 -7.57
N GLY A 133 -8.53 -30.56 -7.36
CA GLY A 133 -9.51 -31.36 -8.10
C GLY A 133 -9.78 -30.83 -9.52
N ASP A 134 -10.88 -31.29 -10.12
CA ASP A 134 -11.38 -30.71 -11.36
C ASP A 134 -11.78 -29.25 -11.15
N LEU A 135 -11.59 -28.40 -12.17
CA LEU A 135 -11.86 -26.96 -12.07
C LEU A 135 -13.30 -26.67 -11.63
N ALA A 136 -14.29 -27.38 -12.18
CA ALA A 136 -15.69 -27.14 -11.82
C ALA A 136 -15.98 -27.53 -10.36
N GLU A 137 -15.33 -28.59 -9.89
CA GLU A 137 -15.44 -29.04 -8.50
C GLU A 137 -14.79 -28.03 -7.54
N GLU A 138 -13.60 -27.52 -7.88
CA GLU A 138 -12.90 -26.50 -7.10
C GLU A 138 -13.68 -25.18 -7.06
N LEU A 139 -14.28 -24.76 -8.18
CA LEU A 139 -15.15 -23.57 -8.23
C LEU A 139 -16.41 -23.74 -7.36
N SER A 140 -17.02 -24.93 -7.38
CA SER A 140 -18.18 -25.23 -6.53
C SER A 140 -17.81 -25.21 -5.05
N LYS A 141 -16.65 -25.78 -4.67
CA LYS A 141 -16.15 -25.75 -3.29
C LYS A 141 -15.84 -24.33 -2.83
N ALA A 142 -15.22 -23.53 -3.71
CA ALA A 142 -14.93 -22.12 -3.45
C ALA A 142 -16.20 -21.33 -3.14
N THR A 143 -17.21 -21.49 -4.00
CA THR A 143 -18.51 -20.79 -3.86
C THR A 143 -19.20 -21.19 -2.57
N ALA A 144 -19.28 -22.50 -2.28
CA ALA A 144 -19.91 -22.99 -1.06
C ALA A 144 -19.25 -22.42 0.22
N ARG A 145 -17.91 -22.35 0.27
CA ARG A 145 -17.20 -21.78 1.42
C ARG A 145 -17.41 -20.29 1.59
N VAL A 146 -17.54 -19.55 0.48
CA VAL A 146 -17.87 -18.12 0.52
C VAL A 146 -19.30 -17.93 1.02
N ASP A 147 -20.25 -18.74 0.54
CA ASP A 147 -21.65 -18.70 0.96
C ASP A 147 -21.84 -19.11 2.43
N ASP A 148 -21.04 -20.07 2.91
CA ASP A 148 -21.04 -20.55 4.29
C ASP A 148 -20.26 -19.63 5.25
N GLU A 149 -19.77 -18.47 4.77
CA GLU A 149 -18.94 -17.51 5.53
C GLU A 149 -17.66 -18.14 6.11
N GLU A 150 -17.14 -19.20 5.50
CA GLU A 150 -15.88 -19.84 5.87
C GLU A 150 -14.69 -19.28 5.10
N ALA A 151 -14.94 -18.52 4.03
CA ALA A 151 -13.92 -17.93 3.18
C ALA A 151 -14.36 -16.59 2.59
N VAL A 152 -13.38 -15.77 2.22
CA VAL A 152 -13.56 -14.62 1.33
C VAL A 152 -12.52 -14.67 0.23
N TRP A 153 -12.99 -14.70 -1.01
CA TRP A 153 -12.12 -14.72 -2.19
C TRP A 153 -12.32 -13.42 -2.95
N LEU A 154 -11.24 -12.68 -3.14
CA LEU A 154 -11.23 -11.40 -3.82
C LEU A 154 -10.35 -11.47 -5.06
N VAL A 155 -10.80 -10.84 -6.14
CA VAL A 155 -10.02 -10.65 -7.35
C VAL A 155 -9.38 -9.28 -7.30
N ALA A 156 -8.07 -9.25 -7.50
CA ALA A 156 -7.31 -8.02 -7.65
C ALA A 156 -7.41 -7.56 -9.11
N VAL A 157 -7.87 -6.33 -9.32
CA VAL A 157 -8.14 -5.75 -10.65
C VAL A 157 -7.45 -4.41 -10.79
N GLU A 158 -6.74 -4.21 -11.90
CA GLU A 158 -6.16 -2.92 -12.29
C GLU A 158 -6.86 -2.45 -13.58
N GLY A 159 -7.73 -1.45 -13.47
CA GLY A 159 -8.60 -1.03 -14.57
C GLY A 159 -9.55 -2.18 -14.98
N GLU A 160 -9.39 -2.70 -16.20
CA GLU A 160 -10.15 -3.88 -16.69
C GLU A 160 -9.36 -5.19 -16.55
N SER A 161 -8.11 -5.15 -16.08
CA SER A 161 -7.22 -6.31 -16.04
C SER A 161 -7.29 -7.04 -14.70
N LYS A 162 -7.58 -8.35 -14.72
CA LYS A 162 -7.48 -9.22 -13.54
C LYS A 162 -6.02 -9.57 -13.27
N VAL A 163 -5.45 -9.05 -12.19
CA VAL A 163 -4.02 -9.18 -11.90
C VAL A 163 -3.69 -10.30 -10.90
N GLY A 164 -4.68 -10.78 -10.14
CA GLY A 164 -4.47 -11.86 -9.18
C GLY A 164 -5.65 -12.12 -8.23
N PHE A 165 -5.38 -12.91 -7.20
CA PHE A 165 -6.30 -13.30 -6.16
C PHE A 165 -5.78 -12.93 -4.77
N VAL A 166 -6.72 -12.61 -3.89
CA VAL A 166 -6.54 -12.62 -2.44
C VAL A 166 -7.53 -13.63 -1.87
N PHE A 167 -7.02 -14.63 -1.18
CA PHE A 167 -7.80 -15.65 -0.48
C PHE A 167 -7.72 -15.37 1.02
N GLY A 168 -8.86 -15.25 1.69
CA GLY A 168 -8.95 -15.29 3.15
C GLY A 168 -9.74 -16.52 3.57
N GLU A 169 -9.11 -17.44 4.29
CA GLU A 169 -9.75 -18.65 4.79
C GLU A 169 -9.89 -18.59 6.30
N LEU A 170 -11.11 -18.74 6.82
CA LEU A 170 -11.34 -18.78 8.25
C LEU A 170 -10.93 -20.14 8.80
N THR A 171 -9.82 -20.17 9.56
CA THR A 171 -9.30 -21.39 10.17
C THR A 171 -9.02 -21.14 11.64
N SER A 172 -9.65 -21.93 12.52
CA SER A 172 -9.41 -21.89 13.97
C SER A 172 -9.57 -20.51 14.63
N GLY A 173 -10.47 -19.67 14.11
CA GLY A 173 -10.71 -18.32 14.64
C GLY A 173 -9.73 -17.25 14.15
N GLU A 174 -8.93 -17.55 13.14
CA GLU A 174 -8.08 -16.60 12.42
C GLU A 174 -8.37 -16.67 10.92
N VAL A 175 -8.18 -15.58 10.20
CA VAL A 175 -8.26 -15.57 8.72
C VAL A 175 -6.86 -15.69 8.14
N ASP A 176 -6.58 -16.84 7.53
CA ASP A 176 -5.33 -17.07 6.79
C ASP A 176 -5.42 -16.40 5.41
N VAL A 177 -4.63 -15.34 5.24
CA VAL A 177 -4.58 -14.53 4.01
C VAL A 177 -3.46 -15.02 3.10
N ARG A 178 -3.82 -15.39 1.87
CA ARG A 178 -2.90 -15.81 0.82
C ARG A 178 -3.11 -14.96 -0.41
N ILE A 179 -2.02 -14.52 -1.03
CA ILE A 179 -2.06 -13.67 -2.23
C ILE A 179 -1.37 -14.41 -3.36
N TRP A 180 -2.03 -14.47 -4.50
CA TRP A 180 -1.45 -14.98 -5.73
C TRP A 180 -1.55 -13.91 -6.81
N ILE A 181 -0.44 -13.62 -7.47
CA ILE A 181 -0.39 -12.68 -8.60
C ILE A 181 -0.17 -13.46 -9.88
N HIS A 182 -1.00 -13.18 -10.88
CA HIS A 182 -0.92 -13.79 -12.19
C HIS A 182 0.50 -13.64 -12.76
N PRO A 183 1.10 -14.70 -13.36
CA PRO A 183 2.50 -14.70 -13.77
C PRO A 183 2.93 -13.48 -14.59
N GLU A 184 2.09 -13.03 -15.51
CA GLU A 184 2.35 -11.86 -16.38
C GLU A 184 2.31 -10.52 -15.63
N HIS A 185 1.75 -10.49 -14.43
CA HIS A 185 1.65 -9.29 -13.58
C HIS A 185 2.69 -9.29 -12.45
N ARG A 186 3.52 -10.32 -12.33
CA ARG A 186 4.54 -10.39 -11.27
C ARG A 186 5.62 -9.32 -11.43
N LYS A 187 6.26 -9.03 -10.30
CA LYS A 187 7.33 -8.03 -10.17
C LYS A 187 6.91 -6.59 -10.48
N LYS A 188 5.62 -6.30 -10.66
CA LYS A 188 5.07 -4.96 -10.90
C LYS A 188 4.56 -4.24 -9.64
N GLY A 189 4.60 -4.89 -8.48
CA GLY A 189 4.15 -4.32 -7.20
C GLY A 189 2.77 -4.78 -6.70
N TYR A 190 2.00 -5.50 -7.54
CA TYR A 190 0.62 -5.91 -7.22
C TYR A 190 0.47 -6.76 -5.96
N GLY A 191 1.46 -7.58 -5.59
CA GLY A 191 1.41 -8.37 -4.36
C GLY A 191 1.33 -7.51 -3.10
N THR A 192 2.14 -6.45 -3.04
CA THR A 192 2.14 -5.49 -1.92
C THR A 192 0.86 -4.66 -1.91
N ALA A 193 0.40 -4.21 -3.07
CA ALA A 193 -0.84 -3.45 -3.19
C ALA A 193 -2.07 -4.27 -2.77
N ALA A 194 -2.16 -5.53 -3.23
CA ALA A 194 -3.23 -6.45 -2.84
C ALA A 194 -3.22 -6.71 -1.33
N LEU A 195 -2.04 -6.86 -0.72
CA LEU A 195 -1.91 -7.02 0.73
C LEU A 195 -2.36 -5.78 1.51
N ARG A 196 -2.08 -4.59 1.00
CA ARG A 196 -2.51 -3.34 1.64
C ARG A 196 -4.03 -3.23 1.66
N LYS A 197 -4.69 -3.50 0.53
CA LYS A 197 -6.16 -3.41 0.42
C LYS A 197 -6.89 -4.57 1.09
N SER A 198 -6.30 -5.76 1.14
CA SER A 198 -6.97 -6.94 1.70
C SER A 198 -7.37 -6.74 3.16
N ARG A 199 -6.62 -5.95 3.93
CA ARG A 199 -6.92 -5.70 5.34
C ARG A 199 -8.28 -5.03 5.55
N SER A 200 -8.63 -4.00 4.78
CA SER A 200 -9.92 -3.32 4.93
C SER A 200 -11.05 -4.18 4.37
N GLU A 201 -10.82 -4.81 3.22
CA GLU A 201 -11.85 -5.62 2.55
C GLU A 201 -12.22 -6.85 3.39
N ILE A 202 -11.24 -7.65 3.82
CA ILE A 202 -11.50 -8.88 4.58
C ILE A 202 -12.11 -8.57 5.95
N ALA A 203 -11.74 -7.45 6.58
CA ALA A 203 -12.34 -7.03 7.84
C ALA A 203 -13.85 -6.72 7.73
N ALA A 204 -14.36 -6.41 6.53
CA ALA A 204 -15.79 -6.24 6.31
C ALA A 204 -16.56 -7.57 6.36
N TYR A 205 -15.92 -8.67 5.97
CA TYR A 205 -16.51 -10.02 6.02
C TYR A 205 -16.27 -10.69 7.38
N PHE A 206 -15.12 -10.45 8.01
CA PHE A 206 -14.73 -11.06 9.29
C PHE A 206 -14.42 -10.01 10.37
N PRO A 207 -15.43 -9.27 10.86
CA PRO A 207 -15.22 -8.19 11.81
C PRO A 207 -14.67 -8.71 13.14
N GLY A 208 -13.51 -8.19 13.55
CA GLY A 208 -12.88 -8.55 14.83
C GLY A 208 -12.09 -9.86 14.82
N VAL A 209 -11.95 -10.52 13.66
CA VAL A 209 -11.15 -11.74 13.52
C VAL A 209 -9.69 -11.39 13.20
N PRO A 210 -8.69 -11.97 13.89
CA PRO A 210 -7.29 -11.78 13.56
C PRO A 210 -6.97 -12.24 12.13
N MET A 211 -6.20 -11.45 11.39
CA MET A 211 -5.73 -11.80 10.04
C MET A 211 -4.26 -12.22 10.10
N VAL A 212 -3.95 -13.38 9.52
CA VAL A 212 -2.59 -13.94 9.49
C VAL A 212 -2.13 -14.08 8.05
N VAL A 213 -0.96 -13.51 7.74
CA VAL A 213 -0.34 -13.62 6.42
C VAL A 213 0.86 -14.53 6.55
N ARG A 214 0.81 -15.71 5.92
CA ARG A 214 1.90 -16.69 5.98
C ARG A 214 2.75 -16.64 4.71
N ALA A 215 4.06 -16.67 4.88
CA ALA A 215 4.96 -16.87 3.76
C ALA A 215 4.81 -18.32 3.23
N PRO A 216 4.91 -18.55 1.91
CA PRO A 216 4.91 -19.90 1.37
C PRO A 216 6.05 -20.73 2.00
N GLY A 217 5.71 -21.79 2.73
CA GLY A 217 6.68 -22.72 3.34
C GLY A 217 6.90 -22.63 4.86
N ALA A 218 6.08 -21.86 5.58
CA ALA A 218 6.02 -21.86 7.04
C ALA A 218 5.00 -22.86 7.60
#